data_AF-A0AAW4CM75-F1
#
_entry.id   AF-A0AAW4CM75-F1
#
_cell.length_a   1.000
_cell.length_b   1.000
_cell.length_c   1.000
_cell.angle_alpha   90.00
_cell.angle_beta   90.00
_cell.angle_gamma   90.00
#
_symmetry.space_group_name_H-M   'P 1'
#
loop_
_entity.id
_entity.type
_entity.pdbx_description
1 polymer ?
#
loop_
_entity_poly.entity_id
_entity_poly.type
_entity_poly.pdbx_seq_one_letter_code
_entity_poly.pdbx_strand_id
1 'polypeptide(L)'
;VVVRTVIERILNADLGFTVVHKTNSAENALRYLAEHSVDLVLLDIELPGQSGLAALPAILRSNPQGKVAILSGRCEEGSAAAIEALALGASDILSKPGSGSFGEQFPQALIDRLGRLFGGEAPTAPVQRSTMVPPAHATSAAVEPLACLGIGASTGGIHALSQLFSGLTAPLGVPILLTQHLPVSFTVYFAQQLARMTSLRVKVAEAGDQ
;
A
#
# COMPACT_ATOMS: atom_id res chain seq x y z
N VAL A 1 7.37 -13.78 20.56
CA VAL A 1 7.73 -15.08 19.95
C VAL A 1 6.55 -15.71 19.22
N VAL A 2 5.40 -15.90 19.88
CA VAL A 2 4.21 -16.57 19.31
C VAL A 2 3.69 -15.94 18.00
N VAL A 3 3.48 -14.62 17.95
CA VAL A 3 2.93 -13.93 16.76
C VAL A 3 3.78 -14.13 15.51
N ARG A 4 5.11 -14.11 15.65
CA ARG A 4 6.04 -14.29 14.52
C ARG A 4 5.92 -15.68 13.91
N THR A 5 5.86 -16.72 14.76
CA THR A 5 5.69 -18.11 14.31
C THR A 5 4.36 -18.31 13.60
N VAL A 6 3.30 -17.65 14.07
CA VAL A 6 1.98 -17.71 13.41
C VAL A 6 2.01 -17.03 12.04
N ILE A 7 2.54 -15.81 11.95
CA ILE A 7 2.66 -15.10 10.66
C ILE A 7 3.51 -15.90 9.68
N GLU A 8 4.64 -16.44 10.13
CA GLU A 8 5.50 -17.27 9.30
C GLU A 8 4.77 -18.50 8.76
N ARG A 9 4.01 -19.19 9.62
CA ARG A 9 3.22 -20.35 9.20
C ARG A 9 2.15 -19.97 8.18
N ILE A 10 1.52 -18.80 8.34
CA ILE A 10 0.54 -18.27 7.39
C ILE A 10 1.19 -17.99 6.04
N LEU A 11 2.31 -17.24 6.04
CA LEU A 11 3.00 -16.84 4.80
C LEU A 11 3.59 -18.04 4.05
N ASN A 12 4.19 -19.01 4.76
CA ASN A 12 4.76 -20.19 4.12
C ASN A 12 3.70 -21.22 3.66
N ALA A 13 2.45 -21.10 4.14
CA ALA A 13 1.35 -21.94 3.66
C ALA A 13 0.77 -21.45 2.33
N ASP A 14 1.03 -20.19 1.98
CA ASP A 14 0.64 -19.61 0.70
C ASP A 14 1.77 -19.77 -0.33
N LEU A 15 1.43 -20.03 -1.60
CA LEU A 15 2.41 -20.24 -2.67
C LEU A 15 3.00 -18.93 -3.21
N GLY A 16 2.39 -17.78 -2.91
CA GLY A 16 2.81 -16.46 -3.37
C GLY A 16 3.85 -15.78 -2.49
N PHE A 17 4.12 -16.31 -1.29
CA PHE A 17 5.06 -15.72 -0.34
C PHE A 17 6.12 -16.72 0.12
N THR A 18 7.33 -16.22 0.41
CA THR A 18 8.40 -17.03 1.01
C THR A 18 9.13 -16.19 2.04
N VAL A 19 9.21 -16.68 3.28
CA VAL A 19 9.92 -15.99 4.35
C VAL A 19 11.42 -16.27 4.26
N VAL A 20 12.18 -15.32 3.69
CA VAL A 20 13.64 -15.47 3.47
C VAL A 20 14.49 -15.09 4.69
N HIS A 21 13.98 -14.23 5.58
CA HIS A 21 14.71 -13.79 6.76
C HIS A 21 13.79 -13.43 7.93
N LYS A 22 14.28 -13.60 9.16
CA LYS A 22 13.56 -13.28 10.39
C LYS A 22 14.50 -12.63 11.40
N THR A 23 14.06 -11.52 11.96
CA THR A 23 14.81 -10.77 12.97
C THR A 23 13.88 -10.18 14.01
N ASN A 24 14.43 -9.84 15.18
CA ASN A 24 13.72 -9.21 16.30
C ASN A 24 14.16 -7.78 16.59
N SER A 25 15.06 -7.21 15.80
CA SER A 25 15.53 -5.84 15.99
C SER A 25 15.69 -5.14 14.64
N ALA A 26 15.54 -3.81 14.66
CA ALA A 26 15.73 -2.97 13.49
C ALA A 26 17.17 -3.03 12.98
N GLU A 27 18.15 -3.07 13.88
CA GLU A 27 19.58 -3.11 13.55
C GLU A 27 19.95 -4.39 12.80
N ASN A 28 19.42 -5.52 13.23
CA ASN A 28 19.63 -6.80 12.55
C ASN A 28 18.91 -6.84 11.19
N ALA A 29 17.71 -6.22 11.09
CA ALA A 29 17.02 -6.08 9.81
C ALA A 29 17.85 -5.25 8.81
N LEU A 30 18.37 -4.11 9.25
CA LEU A 30 19.21 -3.24 8.43
C LEU A 30 20.51 -3.92 8.00
N ARG A 31 21.12 -4.72 8.88
CA ARG A 31 22.31 -5.51 8.53
C ARG A 31 22.02 -6.52 7.42
N TYR A 32 20.89 -7.21 7.50
CA TYR A 32 20.48 -8.15 6.46
C TYR A 32 20.19 -7.42 5.14
N LEU A 33 19.45 -6.30 5.19
CA LEU A 33 19.09 -5.49 4.02
C LEU A 33 20.28 -4.77 3.38
N ALA A 34 21.39 -4.63 4.08
CA ALA A 34 22.62 -4.10 3.50
C ALA A 34 23.24 -5.06 2.47
N GLU A 35 22.96 -6.35 2.59
CA GLU A 35 23.54 -7.41 1.75
C GLU A 35 22.49 -8.10 0.86
N HIS A 36 21.19 -7.89 1.13
CA HIS A 36 20.09 -8.59 0.47
C HIS A 36 18.94 -7.63 0.16
N SER A 37 18.34 -7.77 -1.02
CA SER A 37 17.07 -7.12 -1.36
C SER A 37 15.90 -8.05 -1.11
N VAL A 38 14.76 -7.51 -0.65
CA VAL A 38 13.51 -8.28 -0.47
C VAL A 38 12.32 -7.49 -0.99
N ASP A 39 11.29 -8.18 -1.48
CA ASP A 39 10.11 -7.53 -2.05
C ASP A 39 9.21 -6.89 -0.99
N LEU A 40 9.17 -7.48 0.21
CA LEU A 40 8.33 -7.06 1.33
C LEU A 40 9.08 -7.14 2.66
N VAL A 41 8.99 -6.08 3.44
CA VAL A 41 9.32 -6.09 4.88
C VAL A 41 8.02 -5.95 5.67
N LEU A 42 7.71 -6.93 6.51
CA LEU A 42 6.70 -6.79 7.56
C LEU A 42 7.36 -6.21 8.81
N LEU A 43 7.02 -4.97 9.13
CA LEU A 43 7.66 -4.22 10.21
C LEU A 43 6.71 -4.02 11.39
N ASP A 44 7.15 -4.46 12.56
CA ASP A 44 6.49 -4.13 13.82
C ASP A 44 6.87 -2.72 14.26
N ILE A 45 5.92 -1.96 14.82
CA ILE A 45 6.25 -0.67 15.46
C ILE A 45 6.97 -0.92 16.79
N GLU A 46 6.54 -1.94 17.54
CA GLU A 46 7.10 -2.24 18.85
C GLU A 46 8.25 -3.23 18.72
N LEU A 47 9.45 -2.69 18.59
CA LEU A 47 10.69 -3.46 18.60
C LEU A 47 11.50 -3.16 19.86
N PRO A 48 12.28 -4.13 20.37
CA PRO A 48 13.26 -3.88 21.42
C PRO A 48 14.31 -2.85 20.97
N GLY A 49 14.67 -1.92 21.86
CA GLY A 49 15.70 -0.91 21.61
C GLY A 49 15.19 0.30 20.82
N GLN A 50 14.95 0.13 19.52
CA GLN A 50 14.48 1.18 18.63
C GLN A 50 13.06 0.90 18.12
N SER A 51 12.18 1.90 18.11
CA SER A 51 10.85 1.80 17.48
C SER A 51 10.97 1.49 15.98
N GLY A 52 10.09 0.63 15.46
CA GLY A 52 10.02 0.35 14.03
C GLY A 52 9.77 1.59 13.18
N LEU A 53 8.99 2.57 13.67
CA LEU A 53 8.78 3.84 12.98
C LEU A 53 10.09 4.63 12.83
N ALA A 54 10.93 4.63 13.87
CA ALA A 54 12.23 5.30 13.81
C ALA A 54 13.21 4.58 12.84
N ALA A 55 13.06 3.28 12.66
CA ALA A 55 13.86 2.48 11.74
C ALA A 55 13.36 2.54 10.28
N LEU A 56 12.07 2.81 10.07
CA LEU A 56 11.41 2.75 8.76
C LEU A 56 12.14 3.56 7.67
N PRO A 57 12.58 4.82 7.89
CA PRO A 57 13.32 5.57 6.86
C PRO A 57 14.68 4.95 6.50
N ALA A 58 15.34 4.28 7.45
CA ALA A 58 16.58 3.57 7.16
C ALA A 58 16.30 2.29 6.36
N ILE A 59 15.25 1.54 6.74
CA ILE A 59 14.82 0.32 6.04
C ILE A 59 14.45 0.62 4.59
N LEU A 60 13.66 1.68 4.34
CA LEU A 60 13.28 2.10 2.98
C LEU A 60 14.49 2.49 2.14
N ARG A 61 15.49 3.16 2.73
CA ARG A 61 16.75 3.50 2.03
C ARG A 61 17.62 2.29 1.72
N SER A 62 17.66 1.31 2.62
CA SER A 62 18.40 0.05 2.41
C SER A 62 17.68 -0.90 1.45
N ASN A 63 16.37 -0.75 1.26
CA ASN A 63 15.58 -1.58 0.36
C ASN A 63 14.68 -0.74 -0.58
N PRO A 64 15.24 0.05 -1.51
CA PRO A 64 14.49 1.07 -2.25
C PRO A 64 13.39 0.53 -3.16
N GLN A 65 13.50 -0.71 -3.62
CA GLN A 65 12.52 -1.35 -4.50
C GLN A 65 11.47 -2.17 -3.72
N GLY A 66 11.74 -2.46 -2.44
CA GLY A 66 10.86 -3.25 -1.62
C GLY A 66 9.76 -2.41 -0.97
N LYS A 67 8.67 -3.07 -0.63
CA LYS A 67 7.54 -2.48 0.10
C LYS A 67 7.72 -2.72 1.58
N VAL A 68 7.26 -1.78 2.41
CA VAL A 68 7.24 -1.95 3.86
C VAL A 68 5.81 -1.87 4.34
N ALA A 69 5.27 -2.97 4.84
CA ALA A 69 3.95 -3.00 5.46
C ALA A 69 4.12 -3.04 6.98
N ILE A 70 3.47 -2.10 7.67
CA ILE A 70 3.46 -2.10 9.13
C ILE A 70 2.49 -3.15 9.62
N LEU A 71 2.90 -3.96 10.59
CA LEU A 71 2.05 -4.93 11.26
C LEU A 71 2.15 -4.73 12.77
N SER A 72 1.16 -4.06 13.38
CA SER A 72 1.19 -3.67 14.79
C SER A 72 -0.15 -3.89 15.49
N GLY A 73 -0.10 -4.25 16.78
CA GLY A 73 -1.30 -4.38 17.63
C GLY A 73 -1.83 -3.04 18.12
N ARG A 74 -1.10 -1.95 17.87
CA ARG A 74 -1.45 -0.57 18.25
C ARG A 74 -1.78 0.32 17.05
N CYS A 75 -1.85 -0.29 15.87
CA CYS A 75 -2.29 0.39 14.66
C CYS A 75 -3.78 0.13 14.48
N GLU A 76 -4.58 1.03 15.06
CA GLU A 76 -5.94 1.28 14.59
C GLU A 76 -5.88 2.20 13.37
N GLU A 77 -6.79 2.02 12.41
CA GLU A 77 -6.90 2.92 11.26
C GLU A 77 -7.11 4.36 11.73
N GLY A 78 -6.24 5.27 11.28
CA GLY A 78 -6.28 6.68 11.68
C GLY A 78 -5.56 7.03 12.98
N SER A 79 -4.89 6.09 13.64
CA SER A 79 -4.05 6.41 14.80
C SER A 79 -2.85 7.29 14.40
N ALA A 80 -2.31 8.07 15.35
CA ALA A 80 -1.14 8.91 15.10
C ALA A 80 0.05 8.12 14.55
N ALA A 81 0.28 6.92 15.10
CA ALA A 81 1.34 6.02 14.64
C ALA A 81 1.08 5.48 13.21
N ALA A 82 -0.17 5.24 12.84
CA ALA A 82 -0.54 4.84 11.49
C ALA A 82 -0.32 5.98 10.48
N ILE A 83 -0.75 7.20 10.83
CA ILE A 83 -0.54 8.39 10.01
C ILE A 83 0.96 8.63 9.82
N GLU A 84 1.75 8.52 10.88
CA GLU A 84 3.20 8.67 10.85
C GLU A 84 3.87 7.59 9.98
N ALA A 85 3.48 6.32 10.12
CA ALA A 85 3.98 5.25 9.27
C ALA A 85 3.78 5.52 7.77
N LEU A 86 2.57 5.91 7.36
CA LEU A 86 2.29 6.25 5.97
C LEU A 86 3.09 7.47 5.52
N ALA A 87 3.23 8.47 6.39
CA ALA A 87 4.03 9.67 6.10
C ALA A 87 5.51 9.34 5.88
N LEU A 88 6.04 8.38 6.64
CA LEU A 88 7.41 7.91 6.51
C LEU A 88 7.63 6.96 5.32
N GLY A 89 6.58 6.62 4.57
CA GLY A 89 6.67 5.83 3.33
C GLY A 89 6.27 4.36 3.44
N ALA A 90 5.57 3.96 4.51
CA ALA A 90 4.98 2.62 4.56
C ALA A 90 3.96 2.42 3.42
N SER A 91 3.96 1.22 2.82
CA SER A 91 3.11 0.85 1.69
C SER A 91 1.69 0.45 2.11
N ASP A 92 1.53 -0.09 3.32
CA ASP A 92 0.24 -0.37 3.96
C ASP A 92 0.42 -0.56 5.48
N ILE A 93 -0.70 -0.57 6.20
CA ILE A 93 -0.75 -0.82 7.64
C ILE A 93 -1.77 -1.91 7.92
N LEU A 94 -1.35 -2.86 8.72
CA LEU A 94 -2.08 -4.04 9.13
C LEU A 94 -2.14 -4.09 10.65
N SER A 95 -3.33 -4.35 11.18
CA SER A 95 -3.49 -4.64 12.60
C SER A 95 -3.07 -6.08 12.88
N LYS A 96 -2.26 -6.29 13.92
CA LYS A 96 -2.00 -7.65 14.41
C LYS A 96 -3.29 -8.25 15.00
N PRO A 97 -3.49 -9.57 14.89
CA PRO A 97 -4.59 -10.24 15.56
C PRO A 97 -4.37 -10.13 17.08
N GLY A 98 -5.42 -9.80 17.82
CA GLY A 98 -5.38 -9.81 19.28
C GLY A 98 -5.11 -11.24 19.81
N SER A 99 -4.64 -11.35 21.06
CA SER A 99 -4.17 -12.60 21.68
C SER A 99 -5.17 -13.77 21.77
N GLY A 100 -6.39 -13.63 21.24
CA GLY A 100 -7.39 -14.69 21.10
C GLY A 100 -8.15 -14.68 19.77
N SER A 101 -7.78 -13.82 18.81
CA SER A 101 -8.46 -13.66 17.51
C SER A 101 -7.54 -14.08 16.35
N PHE A 102 -6.85 -15.21 16.51
CA PHE A 102 -6.23 -15.92 15.39
C PHE A 102 -7.27 -16.80 14.68
N GLY A 103 -8.49 -16.29 14.50
CA GLY A 103 -9.55 -17.02 13.81
C GLY A 103 -9.17 -17.31 12.36
N GLU A 104 -9.91 -18.20 11.71
CA GLU A 104 -9.65 -18.67 10.34
C GLU A 104 -9.55 -17.54 9.31
N GLN A 105 -10.12 -16.37 9.60
CA GLN A 105 -10.17 -15.23 8.69
C GLN A 105 -8.88 -14.39 8.66
N PHE A 106 -8.11 -14.34 9.75
CA PHE A 106 -6.90 -13.50 9.79
C PHE A 106 -5.82 -13.95 8.78
N PRO A 107 -5.49 -15.26 8.66
CA PRO A 107 -4.58 -15.74 7.64
C PRO A 107 -4.95 -15.28 6.24
N GLN A 108 -6.21 -15.50 5.84
CA GLN A 108 -6.68 -15.14 4.51
C GLN A 108 -6.66 -13.62 4.30
N ALA A 109 -7.11 -12.84 5.29
CA ALA A 109 -7.10 -11.38 5.21
C ALA A 109 -5.67 -10.81 5.09
N LEU A 110 -4.69 -11.40 5.79
CA LEU A 110 -3.29 -11.01 5.66
C LEU A 110 -2.76 -11.32 4.26
N ILE A 111 -2.95 -12.55 3.76
CA ILE A 111 -2.50 -12.96 2.43
C ILE A 111 -3.14 -12.11 1.34
N ASP A 112 -4.46 -11.93 1.37
CA ASP A 112 -5.19 -11.14 0.37
C ASP A 112 -4.69 -9.69 0.33
N ARG A 113 -4.46 -9.08 1.51
CA ARG A 113 -4.02 -7.69 1.59
C ARG A 113 -2.56 -7.52 1.15
N LEU A 114 -1.69 -8.46 1.52
CA LEU A 114 -0.32 -8.47 1.02
C LEU A 114 -0.27 -8.76 -0.48
N GLY A 115 -1.11 -9.66 -1.01
CA GLY A 115 -1.20 -9.95 -2.43
C GLY A 115 -1.58 -8.72 -3.25
N ARG A 116 -2.53 -7.92 -2.77
CA ARG A 116 -2.91 -6.64 -3.39
C ARG A 116 -1.76 -5.64 -3.46
N LEU A 117 -0.82 -5.65 -2.51
CA LEU A 117 0.37 -4.80 -2.60
C LEU A 117 1.16 -5.08 -3.87
N PHE A 118 1.21 -6.32 -4.34
CA PHE A 118 1.96 -6.75 -5.51
C PHE A 118 1.12 -6.84 -6.79
N GLY A 119 -0.11 -6.32 -6.77
CA GLY A 119 -1.01 -6.40 -7.93
C GLY A 119 -1.68 -7.76 -8.10
N GLY A 120 -1.66 -8.62 -7.07
CA GLY A 120 -2.48 -9.82 -7.04
C GLY A 120 -3.96 -9.43 -7.03
N GLU A 121 -4.74 -9.95 -7.98
CA GLU A 121 -6.19 -9.97 -7.84
C GLU A 121 -6.51 -10.78 -6.58
N ALA A 122 -7.28 -10.20 -5.65
CA ALA A 122 -7.97 -11.02 -4.66
C ALA A 122 -8.75 -12.10 -5.42
N PRO A 123 -9.04 -13.28 -4.84
CA PRO A 123 -10.02 -14.18 -5.42
C PRO A 123 -11.29 -13.38 -5.60
N THR A 124 -11.53 -12.92 -6.83
CA THR A 124 -12.73 -12.20 -7.14
C THR A 124 -13.81 -13.26 -6.94
N ALA A 125 -14.60 -13.15 -5.86
CA ALA A 125 -15.96 -13.66 -5.90
C ALA A 125 -16.46 -13.28 -7.29
N PRO A 126 -16.92 -14.26 -8.11
CA PRO A 126 -17.02 -14.07 -9.54
C PRO A 126 -17.71 -12.75 -9.74
N VAL A 127 -16.95 -11.75 -10.20
CA VAL A 127 -17.56 -10.59 -10.81
C VAL A 127 -18.38 -11.29 -11.85
N GLN A 128 -19.70 -11.34 -11.66
CA GLN A 128 -20.58 -11.68 -12.75
C GLN A 128 -20.09 -10.71 -13.80
N ARG A 129 -19.32 -11.26 -14.75
CA ARG A 129 -19.05 -10.62 -16.00
C ARG A 129 -20.47 -10.54 -16.51
N SER A 130 -21.16 -9.45 -16.16
CA SER A 130 -22.25 -8.94 -16.94
C SER A 130 -21.69 -9.06 -18.32
N THR A 131 -22.25 -9.99 -19.09
CA THR A 131 -21.77 -10.33 -20.41
C THR A 131 -21.79 -9.02 -21.15
N MET A 132 -20.66 -8.33 -21.10
CA MET A 132 -20.48 -7.08 -21.79
C MET A 132 -20.41 -7.59 -23.20
N VAL A 133 -21.58 -7.57 -23.84
CA VAL A 133 -21.72 -7.74 -25.27
C VAL A 133 -20.57 -6.92 -25.83
N PRO A 134 -19.58 -7.54 -26.50
CA PRO A 134 -18.49 -6.76 -27.07
C PRO A 134 -19.19 -5.71 -27.93
N PRO A 135 -18.98 -4.40 -27.69
CA PRO A 135 -19.65 -3.41 -28.49
C PRO A 135 -19.30 -3.73 -29.93
N ALA A 136 -20.32 -4.13 -30.70
CA ALA A 136 -20.21 -4.32 -32.14
C ALA A 136 -19.46 -3.09 -32.64
N HIS A 137 -18.30 -3.30 -33.27
CA HIS A 137 -17.33 -2.28 -33.61
C HIS A 137 -18.05 -0.98 -33.96
N ALA A 138 -18.04 -0.05 -32.99
CA ALA A 138 -18.66 1.24 -33.18
C ALA A 138 -17.84 1.88 -34.28
N THR A 139 -18.44 1.95 -35.48
CA THR A 139 -18.04 2.83 -36.56
C THR A 139 -17.57 4.12 -35.93
N SER A 140 -16.30 4.49 -36.17
CA SER A 140 -15.62 5.67 -35.64
C SER A 140 -16.58 6.81 -35.33
N ALA A 141 -17.15 6.77 -34.11
CA ALA A 141 -17.76 7.93 -33.52
C ALA A 141 -16.55 8.79 -33.17
N ALA A 142 -16.60 10.07 -33.51
CA ALA A 142 -15.63 11.02 -32.99
C ALA A 142 -15.58 10.79 -31.48
N VAL A 143 -14.45 10.24 -30.99
CA VAL A 143 -14.27 10.00 -29.56
C VAL A 143 -14.31 11.38 -28.97
N GLU A 144 -15.39 11.72 -28.28
CA GLU A 144 -15.46 13.00 -27.59
C GLU A 144 -14.21 13.11 -26.72
N PRO A 145 -13.54 14.27 -26.72
CA PRO A 145 -12.32 14.42 -25.95
C PRO A 145 -12.61 14.08 -24.49
N LEU A 146 -11.76 13.24 -23.90
CA LEU A 146 -11.88 12.85 -22.50
C LEU A 146 -11.97 14.12 -21.62
N ALA A 147 -13.05 14.23 -20.85
CA ALA A 147 -13.26 15.40 -19.99
C ALA A 147 -12.43 15.33 -18.70
N CYS A 148 -12.17 14.13 -18.17
CA CYS A 148 -11.35 13.90 -16.99
C CYS A 148 -10.85 12.45 -16.92
N LEU A 149 -9.88 12.20 -16.04
CA LEU A 149 -9.43 10.86 -15.64
C LEU A 149 -9.77 10.62 -14.16
N GLY A 150 -10.54 9.57 -13.85
CA GLY A 150 -10.78 9.12 -12.48
C GLY A 150 -9.81 8.01 -12.06
N ILE A 151 -9.19 8.12 -10.90
CA ILE A 151 -8.30 7.11 -10.30
C ILE A 151 -8.81 6.77 -8.90
N GLY A 152 -9.08 5.50 -8.63
CA GLY A 152 -9.45 4.99 -7.30
C GLY A 152 -8.41 3.99 -6.79
N ALA A 153 -7.97 4.13 -5.54
CA ALA A 153 -6.97 3.26 -4.94
C ALA A 153 -7.17 3.01 -3.43
N SER A 154 -6.50 1.99 -2.89
CA SER A 154 -6.64 1.57 -1.49
C SER A 154 -5.32 0.95 -1.00
N THR A 155 -5.29 -0.35 -0.65
CA THR A 155 -4.08 -1.10 -0.27
C THR A 155 -2.97 -0.94 -1.30
N GLY A 156 -1.77 -0.50 -0.87
CA GLY A 156 -0.63 -0.24 -1.76
C GLY A 156 -0.78 0.97 -2.68
N GLY A 157 -1.94 1.64 -2.63
CA GLY A 157 -2.28 2.76 -3.49
C GLY A 157 -1.34 3.94 -3.32
N ILE A 158 -0.91 4.27 -2.10
CA ILE A 158 0.08 5.34 -1.87
C ILE A 158 1.35 5.10 -2.71
N HIS A 159 1.88 3.88 -2.69
CA HIS A 159 3.08 3.53 -3.43
C HIS A 159 2.83 3.54 -4.94
N ALA A 160 1.74 2.91 -5.40
CA ALA A 160 1.39 2.86 -6.82
C ALA A 160 1.16 4.26 -7.42
N LEU A 161 0.43 5.12 -6.70
CA LEU A 161 0.18 6.50 -7.09
C LEU A 161 1.48 7.31 -7.09
N SER A 162 2.33 7.14 -6.08
CA SER A 162 3.65 7.80 -6.03
C SER A 162 4.50 7.44 -7.26
N GLN A 163 4.54 6.16 -7.64
CA GLN A 163 5.24 5.71 -8.85
C GLN A 163 4.61 6.31 -10.13
N LEU A 164 3.28 6.23 -10.25
CA LEU A 164 2.55 6.77 -11.40
C LEU A 164 2.83 8.26 -11.61
N PHE A 165 2.71 9.07 -10.56
CA PHE A 165 2.86 10.53 -10.66
C PHE A 165 4.32 10.98 -10.77
N SER A 166 5.28 10.22 -10.25
CA SER A 166 6.72 10.48 -10.48
C SER A 166 7.13 10.19 -11.92
N GLY A 167 6.50 9.20 -12.56
CA GLY A 167 6.74 8.86 -13.97
C GLY A 167 5.97 9.74 -14.96
N LEU A 168 5.02 10.54 -14.48
CA LEU A 168 4.20 11.40 -15.33
C LEU A 168 4.98 12.68 -15.72
N THR A 169 5.72 12.61 -16.82
CA THR A 169 6.59 13.71 -17.29
C THR A 169 5.87 14.79 -18.10
N ALA A 170 4.62 14.56 -18.51
CA ALA A 170 3.82 15.52 -19.24
C ALA A 170 2.36 15.52 -18.76
N PRO A 171 1.69 16.68 -18.71
CA PRO A 171 0.28 16.74 -18.35
C PRO A 171 -0.57 16.01 -19.40
N LEU A 172 -1.55 15.24 -18.95
CA LEU A 172 -2.47 14.47 -19.81
C LEU A 172 -3.47 15.33 -20.61
N GLY A 173 -3.45 16.66 -20.40
CA GLY A 173 -4.40 17.59 -21.00
C GLY A 173 -5.81 17.55 -20.40
N VAL A 174 -6.04 16.71 -19.38
CA VAL A 174 -7.32 16.53 -18.70
C VAL A 174 -7.12 16.54 -17.18
N PRO A 175 -8.11 17.03 -16.38
CA PRO A 175 -8.05 16.95 -14.93
C PRO A 175 -8.08 15.49 -14.45
N ILE A 176 -7.39 15.24 -13.34
CA ILE A 176 -7.32 13.92 -12.70
C ILE A 176 -8.06 14.00 -11.36
N LEU A 177 -9.11 13.20 -11.20
CA LEU A 177 -9.84 13.03 -9.96
C LEU A 177 -9.34 11.76 -9.26
N LEU A 178 -8.82 11.92 -8.05
CA LEU A 178 -8.20 10.82 -7.31
C LEU A 178 -8.94 10.56 -5.99
N THR A 179 -9.37 9.31 -5.81
CA THR A 179 -9.89 8.81 -4.53
C THR A 179 -8.95 7.74 -4.00
N GLN A 180 -8.61 7.85 -2.73
CA GLN A 180 -7.70 6.92 -2.08
C GLN A 180 -8.21 6.68 -0.66
N HIS A 181 -8.40 5.41 -0.28
CA HIS A 181 -8.83 5.05 1.07
C HIS A 181 -7.73 5.38 2.08
N LEU A 182 -7.87 6.52 2.77
CA LEU A 182 -6.94 7.04 3.77
C LEU A 182 -7.71 7.69 4.92
N PRO A 183 -7.11 7.71 6.12
CA PRO A 183 -7.60 8.56 7.19
C PRO A 183 -7.66 10.02 6.74
N VAL A 184 -8.74 10.72 7.09
CA VAL A 184 -8.97 12.14 6.72
C VAL A 184 -7.78 13.03 7.11
N SER A 185 -7.18 12.76 8.27
CA SER A 185 -6.00 13.45 8.79
C SER A 185 -4.75 13.30 7.92
N PHE A 186 -4.65 12.24 7.10
CA PHE A 186 -3.53 12.00 6.20
C PHE A 186 -3.76 12.55 4.78
N THR A 187 -5.01 12.81 4.38
CA THR A 187 -5.37 13.28 3.03
C THR A 187 -4.61 14.53 2.61
N VAL A 188 -4.48 15.52 3.50
CA VAL A 188 -3.75 16.77 3.24
C VAL A 188 -2.26 16.51 3.01
N TYR A 189 -1.65 15.67 3.84
CA TYR A 189 -0.25 15.31 3.71
C TYR A 189 0.01 14.56 2.40
N PHE A 190 -0.87 13.61 2.04
CA PHE A 190 -0.74 12.84 0.81
C PHE A 190 -0.87 13.73 -0.43
N ALA A 191 -1.82 14.68 -0.45
CA ALA A 191 -1.93 15.66 -1.51
C ALA A 191 -0.65 16.51 -1.66
N GLN A 192 -0.05 16.94 -0.55
CA GLN A 192 1.22 17.68 -0.56
C GLN A 192 2.40 16.82 -1.04
N GLN A 193 2.43 15.52 -0.71
CA GLN A 193 3.45 14.60 -1.24
C GLN A 193 3.32 14.46 -2.76
N LEU A 194 2.11 14.18 -3.25
CA LEU A 194 1.86 14.10 -4.68
C LEU A 194 2.27 15.40 -5.39
N ALA A 195 1.91 16.57 -4.85
CA ALA A 195 2.29 17.87 -5.39
C ALA A 195 3.82 18.07 -5.53
N ARG A 196 4.64 17.41 -4.68
CA ARG A 196 6.10 17.47 -4.77
C ARG A 196 6.69 16.53 -5.81
N MET A 197 5.95 15.50 -6.20
CA MET A 197 6.42 14.42 -7.08
C MET A 197 5.99 14.60 -8.55
N THR A 198 5.10 15.56 -8.82
CA THR A 198 4.55 15.83 -10.16
C THR A 198 4.59 17.33 -10.47
N SER A 199 4.54 17.69 -11.74
CA SER A 199 4.39 19.08 -12.18
C SER A 199 2.93 19.56 -12.16
N LEU A 200 1.97 18.66 -11.90
CA LEU A 200 0.55 19.00 -11.80
C LEU A 200 0.25 19.79 -10.52
N ARG A 201 -0.75 20.68 -10.59
CA ARG A 201 -1.34 21.28 -9.40
C ARG A 201 -2.20 20.24 -8.68
N VAL A 202 -1.81 19.87 -7.47
CA VAL A 202 -2.55 18.93 -6.62
C VAL A 202 -3.18 19.68 -5.44
N LYS A 203 -4.46 19.43 -5.16
CA LYS A 203 -5.17 19.89 -3.97
C LYS A 203 -6.13 18.81 -3.47
N VAL A 204 -6.50 18.89 -2.19
CA VAL A 204 -7.64 18.14 -1.66
C VAL A 204 -8.90 18.73 -2.28
N ALA A 205 -9.77 17.87 -2.82
CA ALA A 205 -11.00 18.30 -3.47
C ALA A 205 -11.99 18.89 -2.45
N GLU A 206 -12.62 20.00 -2.83
CA GLU A 206 -13.63 20.72 -2.08
C GLU A 206 -14.92 20.80 -2.90
N ALA A 207 -16.07 20.91 -2.24
CA ALA A 207 -17.33 21.05 -2.93
C ALA A 207 -17.35 22.34 -3.78
N GLY A 208 -17.62 22.20 -5.07
CA GLY A 208 -17.67 23.33 -6.02
C GLY A 208 -16.39 23.55 -6.83
N ASP A 209 -15.37 22.71 -6.66
CA ASP A 209 -14.19 22.75 -7.53
C ASP A 209 -14.51 22.47 -9.00
N GLN A 210 -13.79 23.16 -9.89
CA GLN A 210 -13.87 23.03 -11.36
C GLN A 210 -12.51 22.64 -11.94
#